data_AF-A0A952Z3P9-F1
#
_entry.id   AF-A0A952Z3P9-F1
#
_cell.length_a   1.000
_cell.length_b   1.000
_cell.length_c   1.000
_cell.angle_alpha   90.00
_cell.angle_beta   90.00
_cell.angle_gamma   90.00
#
_symmetry.space_group_name_H-M   'P 1'
#
loop_
_entity.id
_entity.type
_entity.pdbx_description
1 polymer ?
#
loop_
_entity_poly.entity_id
_entity_poly.type
_entity_poly.pdbx_seq_one_letter_code
_entity_poly.pdbx_strand_id
1 'polypeptide(L)'
;MTQNSKPAYPAEFRQQMVELVALGRCPKQLSKEFGCHYTSIQTWCRAAGIRYQPNQITATATAYSGAPLNSNERQELMELRKKLRRVEMERDILAKATAWFANNKD
;
A
#
# COMPACT_ATOMS: atom_id res chain seq x y z
N MET A 1 -29.51 -38.64 9.63
CA MET A 1 -28.05 -38.57 9.35
C MET A 1 -27.57 -37.16 9.63
N THR A 2 -27.13 -36.86 10.85
CA THR A 2 -26.58 -35.56 11.20
C THR A 2 -25.09 -35.58 10.87
N GLN A 3 -24.73 -35.04 9.70
CA GLN A 3 -23.34 -34.86 9.31
C GLN A 3 -22.69 -33.85 10.27
N ASN A 4 -22.08 -34.36 11.35
CA ASN A 4 -21.28 -33.60 12.29
C ASN A 4 -19.95 -33.21 11.62
N SER A 5 -20.03 -32.25 10.70
CA SER A 5 -18.87 -31.66 10.05
C SER A 5 -18.13 -30.85 11.09
N LYS A 6 -17.04 -31.42 11.63
CA LYS A 6 -16.12 -30.67 12.48
C LYS A 6 -15.69 -29.43 11.68
N PRO A 7 -15.86 -28.21 12.21
CA PRO A 7 -15.37 -27.02 11.53
C PRO A 7 -13.87 -27.19 11.27
N ALA A 8 -13.47 -27.18 10.00
CA ALA A 8 -12.08 -27.42 9.55
C ALA A 8 -11.04 -26.50 10.20
N TYR A 9 -11.50 -25.39 10.80
CA TYR A 9 -10.69 -24.40 11.48
C TYR A 9 -11.34 -24.04 12.82
N PRO A 10 -10.57 -24.01 13.93
CA PRO A 10 -11.02 -23.53 15.23
C PRO A 10 -11.59 -22.11 15.16
N ALA A 11 -12.53 -21.77 16.05
CA ALA A 11 -13.15 -20.45 16.05
C ALA A 11 -12.14 -19.31 16.32
N GLU A 12 -11.20 -19.53 17.23
CA GLU A 12 -10.11 -18.59 17.57
C GLU A 12 -9.26 -18.26 16.34
N PHE A 13 -8.90 -19.28 15.56
CA PHE A 13 -8.11 -19.11 14.34
C PHE A 13 -8.85 -18.25 13.30
N ARG A 14 -10.17 -18.43 13.17
CA ARG A 14 -10.99 -17.61 12.26
C ARG A 14 -11.02 -16.16 12.70
N GLN A 15 -11.18 -15.91 14.00
CA GLN A 15 -11.20 -14.56 14.57
C GLN A 15 -9.86 -13.86 14.34
N GLN A 16 -8.74 -14.54 14.62
CA GLN A 16 -7.41 -14.01 14.38
C GLN A 16 -7.20 -13.63 12.90
N MET A 17 -7.68 -14.47 11.97
CA MET A 17 -7.62 -14.17 10.53
C MET A 17 -8.42 -12.92 10.16
N VAL A 18 -9.63 -12.80 10.68
CA VAL A 18 -10.50 -11.65 10.44
C VAL A 18 -9.88 -10.37 11.03
N GLU A 19 -9.30 -10.45 12.22
CA GLU A 19 -8.60 -9.33 12.86
C GLU A 19 -7.39 -8.86 12.04
N LEU A 20 -6.58 -9.80 11.55
CA LEU A 20 -5.44 -9.47 10.67
C LEU A 20 -5.91 -8.77 9.38
N VAL A 21 -7.03 -9.21 8.80
CA VAL A 21 -7.61 -8.54 7.62
C VAL A 21 -8.18 -7.16 7.97
N ALA A 22 -8.78 -7.00 9.15
CA ALA A 22 -9.25 -5.70 9.65
C ALA A 22 -8.08 -4.71 9.87
N LEU A 23 -6.90 -5.22 10.26
CA LEU A 23 -5.64 -4.46 10.32
C LEU A 23 -5.04 -4.14 8.95
N GLY A 24 -5.69 -4.52 7.85
CA GLY A 24 -5.28 -4.20 6.48
C GLY A 24 -4.38 -5.26 5.83
N ARG A 25 -4.22 -6.45 6.41
CA ARG A 25 -3.47 -7.54 5.75
C ARG A 25 -4.28 -8.15 4.61
N CYS A 26 -3.60 -8.51 3.53
CA CYS A 26 -4.24 -9.15 2.38
C CYS A 26 -4.60 -10.61 2.68
N PRO A 27 -5.85 -11.05 2.47
CA PRO A 27 -6.24 -12.45 2.71
C PRO A 27 -5.46 -13.46 1.86
N LYS A 28 -4.99 -13.06 0.67
CA LYS A 28 -4.16 -13.91 -0.20
C LYS A 28 -2.77 -14.17 0.38
N GLN A 29 -2.22 -13.21 1.11
CA GLN A 29 -0.95 -13.38 1.83
C GLN A 29 -1.15 -14.26 3.06
N LEU A 30 -2.19 -14.00 3.86
CA LEU A 30 -2.53 -14.82 5.03
C LEU A 30 -2.77 -16.28 4.66
N SER A 31 -3.41 -16.53 3.51
CA SER A 31 -3.59 -17.87 2.96
C SER A 31 -2.27 -18.61 2.74
N LYS A 32 -1.26 -17.93 2.18
CA LYS A 32 0.07 -18.51 1.94
C LYS A 32 0.87 -18.72 3.23
N GLU A 33 0.80 -17.76 4.14
CA GLU A 33 1.60 -17.73 5.38
C GLU A 33 1.11 -18.79 6.39
N PHE A 34 -0.21 -18.93 6.52
CA PHE A 34 -0.81 -19.85 7.49
C PHE A 34 -1.34 -21.14 6.86
N GLY A 35 -1.18 -21.33 5.55
CA GLY A 35 -1.65 -22.52 4.82
C GLY A 35 -3.17 -22.69 4.81
N CYS A 36 -3.93 -21.63 5.07
CA CYS A 36 -5.40 -21.68 5.05
C CYS A 36 -5.95 -21.30 3.67
N HIS A 37 -7.14 -21.81 3.33
CA HIS A 37 -7.71 -21.55 2.01
C HIS A 37 -8.22 -20.10 1.90
N TYR A 38 -7.80 -19.37 0.86
CA TYR A 38 -8.16 -17.96 0.63
C TYR A 38 -9.68 -17.71 0.70
N THR A 39 -10.48 -18.59 0.10
CA THR A 39 -11.95 -18.42 0.09
C THR A 39 -12.56 -18.58 1.48
N SER A 40 -11.94 -19.35 2.37
CA SER A 40 -12.39 -19.50 3.76
C SER A 40 -12.22 -18.19 4.52
N ILE A 41 -11.05 -17.55 4.39
CA ILE A 41 -10.79 -16.23 4.99
C ILE A 41 -11.78 -15.19 4.46
N GLN A 42 -12.02 -15.18 3.14
CA GLN A 42 -12.99 -14.27 2.51
C GLN A 42 -14.40 -14.46 3.08
N THR A 43 -14.80 -15.72 3.32
CA THR A 43 -16.12 -16.04 3.88
C THR A 43 -16.24 -15.56 5.32
N TRP A 44 -15.20 -15.72 6.14
CA TRP A 44 -15.19 -15.23 7.52
C TRP A 44 -15.18 -13.70 7.59
N CYS A 45 -14.40 -13.04 6.73
CA CYS A 45 -14.39 -11.57 6.64
C CYS A 45 -15.77 -11.03 6.25
N ARG A 46 -16.44 -11.68 5.29
CA ARG A 46 -17.82 -11.35 4.90
C ARG A 46 -18.81 -11.54 6.06
N ALA A 47 -18.72 -12.67 6.77
CA ALA A 47 -19.56 -12.94 7.93
C ALA A 47 -19.34 -11.93 9.07
N ALA A 48 -18.11 -11.44 9.23
CA ALA A 48 -17.75 -10.42 10.21
C ALA A 48 -17.97 -8.97 9.73
N GLY A 49 -18.47 -8.76 8.50
CA GLY A 49 -18.69 -7.42 7.95
C GLY A 49 -17.41 -6.64 7.62
N ILE A 50 -16.24 -7.29 7.61
CA ILE A 50 -14.96 -6.65 7.30
C ILE A 50 -14.87 -6.40 5.80
N ARG A 51 -14.78 -5.12 5.42
CA ARG A 51 -14.51 -4.70 4.05
C ARG A 51 -13.01 -4.65 3.84
N TYR A 52 -12.49 -5.53 2.97
CA TYR A 52 -11.11 -5.50 2.52
C TYR A 52 -11.06 -5.27 1.01
N GLN A 53 -10.07 -4.54 0.52
CA GLN A 53 -9.93 -4.31 -0.91
C GLN A 53 -9.22 -5.53 -1.53
N PRO A 54 -9.85 -6.26 -2.46
CA PRO A 54 -9.29 -7.50 -3.03
C PRO A 54 -8.01 -7.28 -3.85
N ASN A 55 -7.66 -6.02 -4.12
CA ASN A 55 -6.53 -5.64 -4.95
C ASN A 55 -5.35 -5.01 -4.19
N GLN A 56 -5.34 -5.08 -2.85
CA GLN A 56 -4.12 -4.79 -2.10
C GLN A 56 -3.18 -5.99 -2.23
N ILE A 57 -2.44 -6.02 -3.34
CA ILE A 57 -1.21 -6.79 -3.44
C ILE A 57 -0.27 -6.15 -2.42
N THR A 58 -0.12 -6.79 -1.26
CA THR A 58 0.92 -6.43 -0.30
C THR A 58 2.25 -6.81 -0.93
N ALA A 59 2.78 -5.91 -1.75
CA ALA A 59 4.15 -5.96 -2.21
C ALA A 59 5.01 -5.68 -0.98
N THR A 60 5.55 -6.75 -0.38
CA THR A 60 6.71 -6.66 0.50
C THR A 60 7.91 -6.24 -0.34
N ALA A 61 8.01 -4.94 -0.60
CA ALA A 61 9.22 -4.18 -0.88
C ALA A 61 8.80 -2.75 -1.26
N THR A 62 8.99 -1.82 -0.32
CA THR A 62 9.46 -0.47 -0.67
C THR A 62 8.58 0.36 -1.60
N ALA A 63 7.35 0.70 -1.21
CA ALA A 63 6.74 1.97 -1.62
C ALA A 63 5.48 2.27 -0.82
N TYR A 64 5.51 3.40 -0.11
CA TYR A 64 4.36 4.23 0.23
C TYR A 64 3.21 4.07 -0.77
N SER A 65 2.12 3.42 -0.39
CA SER A 65 0.81 3.52 -1.05
C SER A 65 -0.28 2.94 -0.16
N GLY A 66 -0.44 3.55 1.02
CA GLY A 66 -1.70 3.49 1.74
C GLY A 66 -2.72 4.33 0.96
N ALA A 67 -3.89 3.74 0.73
CA ALA A 67 -5.03 4.29 0.00
C ALA A 67 -4.84 4.51 -1.52
N PRO A 68 -5.89 4.26 -2.34
CA PRO A 68 -5.94 4.83 -3.67
C PRO A 68 -5.95 6.36 -3.51
N LEU A 69 -4.81 7.01 -3.80
CA LEU A 69 -4.64 8.45 -3.72
C LEU A 69 -5.87 9.14 -4.32
N ASN A 70 -6.56 9.93 -3.49
CA ASN A 70 -7.71 10.71 -3.89
C ASN A 70 -7.29 11.60 -5.08
N SER A 71 -8.20 11.88 -6.02
CA SER A 71 -7.87 12.64 -7.24
C SER A 71 -7.16 13.97 -6.92
N ASN A 72 -7.49 14.57 -5.78
CA ASN A 72 -6.86 15.78 -5.26
C ASN A 72 -5.38 15.57 -4.86
N GLU A 73 -5.06 14.47 -4.16
CA GLU A 73 -3.67 14.16 -3.75
C GLU A 73 -2.76 13.92 -4.95
N ARG A 74 -3.29 13.33 -6.03
CA ARG A 74 -2.54 13.17 -7.29
C ARG A 74 -2.25 14.51 -7.98
N GLN A 75 -3.22 15.42 -7.95
CA GLN A 75 -3.06 16.75 -8.52
C GLN A 75 -2.00 17.55 -7.75
N GLU A 76 -2.05 17.51 -6.41
CA GLU A 76 -1.05 18.14 -5.55
C GLU A 76 0.36 17.58 -5.79
N LEU A 77 0.49 16.25 -5.94
CA LEU A 77 1.78 15.64 -6.31
C LEU A 77 2.30 16.12 -7.66
N MET A 78 1.43 16.28 -8.66
CA MET A 78 1.85 16.79 -9.97
C MET A 78 2.32 18.25 -9.88
N GLU A 79 1.60 19.09 -9.15
CA GLU A 79 1.97 20.49 -8.96
C GLU A 79 3.28 20.65 -8.19
N LEU A 80 3.46 19.89 -7.12
CA LEU A 80 4.70 19.86 -6.34
C LEU A 80 5.89 19.42 -7.20
N ARG A 81 5.73 18.38 -8.03
CA ARG A 81 6.79 17.94 -8.95
C ARG A 81 7.14 19.00 -9.99
N LYS A 82 6.16 19.75 -10.50
CA LYS A 82 6.40 20.86 -11.43
C LYS A 82 7.18 22.00 -10.76
N LYS A 83 6.82 22.34 -9.52
CA LYS A 83 7.52 23.36 -8.73
C LYS A 83 8.98 22.95 -8.45
N LEU A 84 9.19 21.70 -8.06
CA LEU A 84 10.53 21.16 -7.79
C LEU A 84 11.43 21.26 -9.02
N ARG A 85 10.94 20.83 -10.19
CA ARG A 85 11.69 20.96 -11.46
C ARG A 85 12.08 22.41 -11.78
N ARG A 86 11.20 23.37 -11.51
CA ARG A 86 11.49 24.80 -11.74
C ARG A 86 12.61 25.28 -10.81
N VAL A 87 12.53 24.95 -9.53
CA VAL A 87 13.55 25.33 -8.54
C VAL A 87 14.91 24.71 -8.87
N GLU A 88 14.94 23.45 -9.31
CA GLU A 88 16.18 22.80 -9.75
C GLU A 88 16.81 23.52 -10.96
N MET A 89 16.00 23.90 -11.95
CA MET A 89 16.47 24.65 -13.11
C MET A 89 17.03 26.02 -12.73
N GLU A 90 16.36 26.76 -11.85
CA GLU A 90 16.83 28.06 -11.36
C GLU A 90 18.16 27.91 -10.62
N ARG A 91 18.27 26.90 -9.74
CA ARG A 91 19.52 26.60 -9.04
C ARG A 91 20.65 26.27 -10.02
N ASP A 92 20.37 25.49 -11.06
CA ASP A 92 21.39 25.08 -12.03
C ASP A 92 21.83 26.26 -12.92
N ILE A 93 20.92 27.17 -13.27
CA ILE A 93 21.27 28.43 -13.97
C ILE A 93 22.14 29.29 -13.07
N LEU A 94 21.75 29.48 -11.81
CA LEU A 94 22.53 30.24 -10.85
C LEU A 94 23.91 29.61 -10.65
N ALA A 95 23.99 28.30 -10.43
CA ALA A 95 25.25 27.58 -10.26
C ALA A 95 26.18 27.72 -11.47
N LYS A 96 25.63 27.65 -12.70
CA LYS A 96 26.39 27.90 -13.93
C LYS A 96 26.88 29.34 -14.02
N ALA A 97 26.05 30.31 -13.63
CA ALA A 97 26.46 31.70 -13.58
C ALA A 97 27.57 31.92 -12.54
N THR A 98 27.44 31.39 -11.33
CA THR A 98 28.50 31.49 -10.31
C THR A 98 29.80 30.83 -10.77
N ALA A 99 29.72 29.65 -11.41
CA ALA A 99 30.89 28.99 -11.97
C ALA A 99 31.54 29.82 -13.08
N TRP A 100 30.74 30.42 -13.96
CA TRP A 100 31.23 31.33 -15.00
C TRP A 100 31.91 32.56 -14.38
N PHE A 101 31.29 33.21 -13.39
CA PHE A 101 31.88 34.37 -12.70
C PHE A 101 33.14 34.01 -11.91
N ALA A 102 33.23 32.81 -11.34
CA ALA A 102 34.42 32.34 -10.66
C ALA A 102 35.58 32.06 -11.63
N ASN A 103 35.28 31.61 -12.85
CA ASN A 103 36.27 31.29 -13.89
C ASN A 103 36.66 32.49 -14.77
N ASN A 104 35.89 33.59 -14.76
CA ASN A 104 36.18 34.84 -15.47
C ASN A 104 36.61 35.97 -14.51
N LYS A 105 37.08 35.60 -13.30
CA LYS A 105 37.73 36.51 -12.35
C LYS A 105 39.23 36.54 -12.63
N ASP A 106 39.60 37.03 -13.82
CA ASP A 106 40.93 37.49 -14.21
C ASP A 106 40.76 38.52 -15.34
#